data_AF-A0A086KFE8-F1
#
_entry.id   AF-A0A086KFE8-F1
#
_cell.length_a   1.000
_cell.length_b   1.000
_cell.length_c   1.000
_cell.angle_alpha   90.00
_cell.angle_beta   90.00
_cell.angle_gamma   90.00
#
_symmetry.space_group_name_H-M   'P 1'
#
loop_
_entity.id
_entity.type
_entity.pdbx_description
1 polymer ?
#
loop_
_entity_poly.entity_id
_entity_poly.type
_entity_poly.pdbx_seq_one_letter_code
_entity_poly.pdbx_strand_id
1 'polypeptide(L)'
;EGDLTTKRNAFLVLVHCASKRAIQFILQQRSEDGTGGLGFLLSSGDLFQLALLELLRKVCRQKQQQKAGLLRLIVSILPNTLPSVAYEGACSLLALSRAPVSLKAAAGAFASLLCGNSDNNVKLIVLDRLQECVQRASRRTMEEFVIDLLRGTKELHRFSRTRQQSASKE
;
A
#
# COMPACT_ATOMS: atom_id res chain seq x y z
N GLU A 1 4.36 22.97 7.48
CA GLU A 1 4.62 21.62 8.06
C GLU A 1 3.96 21.36 9.41
N GLY A 2 3.85 22.33 10.34
CA GLY A 2 3.26 22.08 11.66
C GLY A 2 1.79 21.60 11.65
N ASP A 3 1.01 21.99 10.66
CA ASP A 3 -0.42 21.63 10.55
C ASP A 3 -0.65 20.13 10.28
N LEU A 4 0.09 19.54 9.34
CA LEU A 4 -0.04 18.10 9.00
C LEU A 4 0.39 17.19 10.16
N THR A 5 1.46 17.55 10.86
CA THR A 5 1.94 16.82 12.04
C THR A 5 0.93 16.91 13.19
N THR A 6 0.35 18.10 13.41
CA THR A 6 -0.69 18.30 14.43
C THR A 6 -1.94 17.49 14.12
N LYS A 7 -2.39 17.50 12.86
CA LYS A 7 -3.52 16.70 12.38
C LYS A 7 -3.28 15.20 12.60
N ARG A 8 -2.08 14.71 12.26
CA ARG A 8 -1.68 13.31 12.53
C ARG A 8 -1.72 12.99 14.02
N ASN A 9 -1.17 13.85 14.87
CA ASN A 9 -1.13 13.61 16.32
C ASN A 9 -2.52 13.62 16.95
N ALA A 10 -3.38 14.57 16.58
CA ALA A 10 -4.76 14.62 17.02
C ALA A 10 -5.54 13.37 16.60
N PHE A 11 -5.30 12.88 15.37
CA PHE A 11 -5.90 11.64 14.90
C PHE A 11 -5.42 10.42 15.69
N LEU A 12 -4.12 10.31 15.99
CA LEU A 12 -3.60 9.23 16.84
C LEU A 12 -4.25 9.24 18.23
N VAL A 13 -4.38 10.41 18.86
CA VAL A 13 -5.08 10.55 20.15
C VAL A 13 -6.53 10.07 20.03
N LEU A 14 -7.25 10.47 18.97
CA LEU A 14 -8.61 10.02 18.72
C LEU A 14 -8.70 8.50 18.54
N VAL A 15 -7.73 7.89 17.85
CA VAL A 15 -7.66 6.43 17.67
C VAL A 15 -7.47 5.71 18.99
N HIS A 16 -6.58 6.22 19.86
CA HIS A 16 -6.29 5.63 21.16
C HIS A 16 -7.45 5.79 22.15
N CYS A 17 -8.08 6.96 22.21
CA CYS A 17 -9.17 7.25 23.15
C CYS A 17 -10.52 6.70 22.67
N ALA A 18 -10.81 6.77 21.37
CA ALA A 18 -12.13 6.46 20.82
C ALA A 18 -12.08 5.97 19.37
N SER A 19 -11.55 4.75 19.15
CA SER A 19 -11.43 4.13 17.83
C SER A 19 -12.73 4.10 17.00
N LYS A 20 -13.90 3.91 17.64
CA LYS A 20 -15.20 3.97 16.95
C LYS A 20 -15.47 5.35 16.33
N ARG A 21 -15.15 6.43 17.07
CA ARG A 21 -15.32 7.81 16.60
C ARG A 21 -14.29 8.14 15.51
N ALA A 22 -13.07 7.62 15.60
CA ALA A 22 -12.08 7.76 14.54
C ALA A 22 -12.58 7.20 13.20
N ILE A 23 -13.22 6.02 13.20
CA ILE A 23 -13.81 5.45 11.99
C ILE A 23 -14.96 6.33 11.46
N GLN A 24 -15.85 6.78 12.35
CA GLN A 24 -16.97 7.63 11.96
C GLN A 24 -16.47 8.94 11.33
N PHE A 25 -15.44 9.56 11.90
CA PHE A 25 -14.79 10.74 11.34
C PHE A 25 -14.31 10.46 9.91
N ILE A 26 -13.57 9.38 9.67
CA ILE A 26 -13.09 9.03 8.32
C ILE A 26 -14.25 8.78 7.34
N LEU A 27 -15.32 8.11 7.78
CA LEU A 27 -16.50 7.86 6.95
C LEU A 27 -17.27 9.16 6.64
N GLN A 28 -17.32 10.11 7.58
CA GLN A 28 -17.95 11.40 7.38
C GLN A 28 -17.16 12.27 6.40
N GLN A 29 -15.84 12.34 6.55
CA GLN A 29 -14.96 13.03 5.60
C GLN A 29 -15.08 12.45 4.19
N ARG A 30 -15.42 11.15 4.08
CA ARG A 30 -15.69 10.50 2.80
C ARG A 30 -16.97 10.98 2.11
N SER A 31 -18.02 11.22 2.88
CA SER A 31 -19.33 11.66 2.34
C SER A 31 -19.35 13.13 1.94
N GLU A 32 -18.55 13.97 2.59
CA GLU A 32 -18.57 15.43 2.38
C GLU A 32 -17.92 15.87 1.06
N ASP A 33 -16.89 15.15 0.60
CA ASP A 33 -16.01 15.61 -0.49
C ASP A 33 -16.54 15.29 -1.90
N GLY A 34 -17.57 14.45 -2.07
CA GLY A 34 -18.10 14.03 -3.38
C GLY A 34 -17.12 13.20 -4.24
N THR A 35 -15.82 13.25 -3.96
CA THR A 35 -14.71 12.50 -4.57
C THR A 35 -14.55 11.08 -4.00
N GLY A 36 -15.51 10.63 -3.19
CA GLY A 36 -15.43 9.34 -2.50
C GLY A 36 -14.39 9.31 -1.38
N GLY A 37 -13.97 10.48 -0.86
CA GLY A 37 -13.04 10.68 0.26
C GLY A 37 -11.56 10.69 -0.11
N LEU A 38 -11.22 10.73 -1.39
CA LEU A 38 -9.84 10.72 -1.85
C LEU A 38 -9.15 12.07 -1.67
N GLY A 39 -9.83 13.18 -1.90
CA GLY A 39 -9.23 14.53 -1.80
C GLY A 39 -8.70 14.83 -0.39
N PHE A 40 -9.54 14.64 0.62
CA PHE A 40 -9.13 14.74 2.03
C PHE A 40 -7.95 13.84 2.38
N LEU A 41 -7.98 12.56 1.96
CA LEU A 41 -6.92 11.62 2.34
C LEU A 41 -5.58 11.95 1.71
N LEU A 42 -5.57 12.33 0.43
CA LEU A 42 -4.36 12.70 -0.30
C LEU A 42 -3.74 14.01 0.23
N SER A 43 -4.57 14.97 0.64
CA SER A 43 -4.12 16.23 1.24
C SER A 43 -3.68 16.12 2.71
N SER A 44 -4.00 15.03 3.41
CA SER A 44 -3.72 14.89 4.85
C SER A 44 -2.26 14.56 5.20
N GLY A 45 -1.42 14.29 4.20
CA GLY A 45 -0.04 13.89 4.39
C GLY A 45 0.13 12.38 4.59
N ASP A 46 1.31 11.88 4.27
CA ASP A 46 1.69 10.47 4.28
C ASP A 46 1.71 9.86 5.68
N LEU A 47 2.24 10.58 6.68
CA LEU A 47 2.24 10.12 8.08
C LEU A 47 0.81 9.91 8.62
N PHE A 48 -0.14 10.76 8.21
CA PHE A 48 -1.55 10.58 8.53
C PHE A 48 -2.12 9.34 7.83
N GLN A 49 -1.82 9.15 6.54
CA GLN A 49 -2.27 7.98 5.77
C GLN A 49 -1.74 6.66 6.35
N LEU A 50 -0.48 6.63 6.84
CA LEU A 50 0.08 5.47 7.52
C LEU A 50 -0.64 5.16 8.84
N ALA A 51 -0.89 6.19 9.66
CA ALA A 51 -1.68 6.03 10.89
C ALA A 51 -3.11 5.54 10.60
N LEU A 52 -3.71 6.03 9.52
CA LEU A 52 -5.01 5.57 9.05
C LEU A 52 -4.96 4.09 8.62
N LEU A 53 -3.99 3.67 7.83
CA LEU A 53 -3.82 2.27 7.42
C LEU A 53 -3.68 1.33 8.62
N GLU A 54 -2.97 1.76 9.66
CA GLU A 54 -2.86 1.01 10.91
C GLU A 54 -4.23 0.87 11.61
N LEU A 55 -5.00 1.95 11.72
CA LEU A 55 -6.37 1.88 12.24
C LEU A 55 -7.24 0.94 11.41
N LEU A 56 -7.24 1.08 10.08
CA LEU A 56 -8.06 0.28 9.18
C LEU A 56 -7.76 -1.21 9.33
N ARG A 57 -6.47 -1.59 9.48
CA ARG A 57 -6.08 -2.98 9.77
C ARG A 57 -6.63 -3.48 11.09
N LYS A 58 -6.48 -2.71 12.17
CA LYS A 58 -6.99 -3.08 13.51
C LYS A 58 -8.50 -3.31 13.47
N VAL A 59 -9.24 -2.41 12.81
CA VAL A 59 -10.70 -2.46 12.71
C VAL A 59 -11.17 -3.62 11.83
N CYS A 60 -10.53 -3.86 10.68
CA CYS A 60 -10.90 -4.97 9.80
C CYS A 60 -10.76 -6.35 10.46
N ARG A 61 -9.87 -6.49 11.45
CA ARG A 61 -9.72 -7.73 12.23
C ARG A 61 -10.80 -7.88 13.30
N GLN A 62 -11.36 -6.78 13.82
CA GLN A 62 -12.33 -6.78 14.91
C GLN A 62 -13.79 -6.75 14.43
N LYS A 63 -14.09 -6.09 13.30
CA LYS A 63 -15.48 -5.84 12.84
C LYS A 63 -15.67 -6.19 11.37
N GLN A 64 -16.21 -7.38 11.11
CA GLN A 64 -16.38 -7.92 9.76
C GLN A 64 -17.39 -7.12 8.91
N GLN A 65 -18.44 -6.52 9.50
CA GLN A 65 -19.53 -5.88 8.74
C GLN A 65 -19.10 -4.65 7.93
N GLN A 66 -18.11 -3.87 8.40
CA GLN A 66 -17.62 -2.68 7.68
C GLN A 66 -16.41 -2.97 6.78
N LYS A 67 -15.89 -4.21 6.80
CA LYS A 67 -14.65 -4.61 6.13
C LYS A 67 -14.64 -4.28 4.65
N ALA A 68 -15.73 -4.52 3.92
CA ALA A 68 -15.79 -4.25 2.48
C ALA A 68 -15.69 -2.75 2.14
N GLY A 69 -16.21 -1.87 2.98
CA GLY A 69 -16.09 -0.42 2.81
C GLY A 69 -14.66 0.06 3.06
N LEU A 70 -14.02 -0.47 4.10
CA LEU A 70 -12.64 -0.12 4.48
C LEU A 70 -11.62 -0.65 3.47
N LEU A 71 -11.79 -1.89 2.97
CA LEU A 71 -10.93 -2.43 1.92
C LEU A 71 -11.00 -1.61 0.63
N ARG A 72 -12.19 -1.14 0.24
CA ARG A 72 -12.35 -0.23 -0.90
C ARG A 72 -11.59 1.08 -0.71
N LEU A 73 -11.55 1.61 0.51
CA LEU A 73 -10.78 2.81 0.83
C LEU A 73 -9.28 2.58 0.58
N ILE A 74 -8.73 1.47 1.08
CA ILE A 74 -7.32 1.12 0.87
C ILE A 74 -7.00 0.98 -0.62
N VAL A 75 -7.85 0.26 -1.37
CA VAL A 75 -7.69 0.11 -2.83
C VAL A 75 -7.66 1.47 -3.54
N SER A 76 -8.51 2.41 -3.11
CA SER A 76 -8.62 3.71 -3.77
C SER A 76 -7.42 4.64 -3.54
N ILE A 77 -6.76 4.56 -2.37
CA ILE A 77 -5.63 5.46 -2.07
C ILE A 77 -4.33 5.01 -2.72
N LEU A 78 -4.14 3.69 -2.91
CA LEU A 78 -2.89 3.09 -3.37
C LEU A 78 -2.25 3.79 -4.60
N PRO A 79 -2.98 4.12 -5.69
CA PRO A 79 -2.38 4.64 -6.91
C PRO A 79 -1.77 6.05 -6.77
N ASN A 80 -2.21 6.85 -5.78
CA ASN A 80 -1.92 8.27 -5.69
C ASN A 80 -1.10 8.64 -4.44
N THR A 81 -0.46 7.66 -3.81
CA THR A 81 0.24 7.84 -2.52
C THR A 81 1.75 7.63 -2.65
N LEU A 82 2.49 8.10 -1.64
CA LEU A 82 3.94 7.90 -1.59
C LEU A 82 4.30 6.41 -1.48
N PRO A 83 5.52 6.01 -1.92
CA PRO A 83 5.95 4.62 -1.93
C PRO A 83 5.73 3.86 -0.62
N SER A 84 5.99 4.50 0.52
CA SER A 84 5.81 3.92 1.86
C SER A 84 4.34 3.59 2.17
N VAL A 85 3.42 4.50 1.83
CA VAL A 85 1.99 4.31 2.02
C VAL A 85 1.45 3.25 1.06
N ALA A 86 1.92 3.27 -0.19
CA ALA A 86 1.55 2.28 -1.19
C ALA A 86 1.99 0.87 -0.77
N TYR A 87 3.22 0.72 -0.28
CA TYR A 87 3.72 -0.55 0.23
C TYR A 87 2.90 -1.06 1.41
N GLU A 88 2.66 -0.22 2.41
CA GLU A 88 1.92 -0.61 3.62
C GLU A 88 0.44 -0.92 3.30
N GLY A 89 -0.16 -0.18 2.38
CA GLY A 89 -1.52 -0.42 1.90
C GLY A 89 -1.64 -1.75 1.16
N ALA A 90 -0.68 -2.06 0.28
CA ALA A 90 -0.64 -3.33 -0.44
C ALA A 90 -0.45 -4.53 0.51
N CYS A 91 0.47 -4.42 1.48
CA CYS A 91 0.64 -5.40 2.56
C CYS A 91 -0.65 -5.59 3.37
N SER A 92 -1.35 -4.49 3.66
CA SER A 92 -2.64 -4.53 4.37
C SER A 92 -3.70 -5.29 3.56
N LEU A 93 -3.79 -5.08 2.25
CA LEU A 93 -4.73 -5.80 1.40
C LEU A 93 -4.45 -7.30 1.36
N LEU A 94 -3.18 -7.70 1.22
CA LEU A 94 -2.77 -9.10 1.25
C LEU A 94 -3.12 -9.78 2.58
N ALA A 95 -2.96 -9.07 3.69
CA ALA A 95 -3.25 -9.60 5.02
C ALA A 95 -4.75 -9.71 5.32
N LEU A 96 -5.59 -8.84 4.74
CA LEU A 96 -7.00 -8.71 5.10
C LEU A 96 -7.97 -9.38 4.13
N SER A 97 -7.59 -9.59 2.87
CA SER A 97 -8.53 -9.98 1.80
C SER A 97 -7.92 -10.98 0.81
N ARG A 98 -8.75 -11.91 0.34
CA ARG A 98 -8.46 -12.79 -0.81
C ARG A 98 -9.29 -12.43 -2.05
N ALA A 99 -10.02 -11.31 -2.01
CA ALA A 99 -10.82 -10.89 -3.13
C ALA A 99 -9.92 -10.52 -4.34
N PRO A 100 -10.28 -10.91 -5.58
CA PRO A 100 -9.47 -10.63 -6.76
C PRO A 100 -9.13 -9.15 -6.93
N VAL A 101 -10.07 -8.26 -6.60
CA VAL A 101 -9.88 -6.80 -6.66
C VAL A 101 -8.78 -6.34 -5.69
N SER A 102 -8.74 -6.89 -4.47
CA SER A 102 -7.72 -6.55 -3.47
C SER A 102 -6.34 -7.08 -3.87
N LEU A 103 -6.28 -8.32 -4.36
CA LEU A 103 -5.03 -8.93 -4.83
C LEU A 103 -4.47 -8.21 -6.06
N LYS A 104 -5.34 -7.84 -7.00
CA LYS A 104 -4.97 -7.04 -8.18
C LYS A 104 -4.39 -5.68 -7.80
N ALA A 105 -5.06 -4.97 -6.89
CA ALA A 105 -4.59 -3.66 -6.41
C ALA A 105 -3.23 -3.77 -5.69
N ALA A 106 -3.06 -4.80 -4.84
CA ALA A 106 -1.78 -5.04 -4.16
C ALA A 106 -0.66 -5.38 -5.15
N ALA A 107 -0.92 -6.28 -6.11
CA ALA A 107 0.05 -6.64 -7.15
C ALA A 107 0.45 -5.43 -8.00
N GLY A 108 -0.51 -4.58 -8.38
CA GLY A 108 -0.22 -3.35 -9.13
C GLY A 108 0.62 -2.35 -8.34
N ALA A 109 0.32 -2.15 -7.06
CA ALA A 109 1.14 -1.30 -6.18
C ALA A 109 2.57 -1.82 -6.07
N PHE A 110 2.76 -3.13 -5.85
CA PHE A 110 4.10 -3.72 -5.80
C PHE A 110 4.83 -3.66 -7.14
N ALA A 111 4.15 -3.90 -8.26
CA ALA A 111 4.75 -3.79 -9.59
C ALA A 111 5.23 -2.36 -9.89
N SER A 112 4.42 -1.35 -9.51
CA SER A 112 4.79 0.06 -9.59
C SER A 112 6.01 0.37 -8.71
N LEU A 113 6.04 -0.10 -7.47
CA LEU A 113 7.19 0.06 -6.57
C LEU A 113 8.46 -0.61 -7.11
N LEU A 114 8.33 -1.79 -7.70
CA LEU A 114 9.44 -2.54 -8.28
C LEU A 114 10.10 -1.76 -9.43
N CYS A 115 9.31 -1.13 -10.28
CA CYS A 115 9.81 -0.36 -11.42
C CYS A 115 10.22 1.07 -11.06
N GLY A 116 9.61 1.66 -10.04
CA GLY A 116 9.80 3.07 -9.66
C GLY A 116 10.92 3.33 -8.65
N ASN A 117 11.38 2.31 -7.92
CA ASN A 117 12.46 2.49 -6.94
C ASN A 117 13.85 2.25 -7.57
N SER A 118 14.86 2.99 -7.10
CA SER A 118 16.26 2.79 -7.50
C SER A 118 17.02 1.83 -6.58
N ASP A 119 16.60 1.71 -5.32
CA ASP A 119 17.25 0.84 -4.34
C ASP A 119 16.90 -0.64 -4.59
N ASN A 120 17.94 -1.43 -4.87
CA ASN A 120 17.79 -2.87 -5.14
C ASN A 120 17.34 -3.65 -3.90
N ASN A 121 17.66 -3.21 -2.68
CA ASN A 121 17.18 -3.85 -1.46
C ASN A 121 15.65 -3.71 -1.34
N VAL A 122 15.12 -2.53 -1.66
CA VAL A 122 13.67 -2.31 -1.71
C VAL A 122 13.04 -3.19 -2.79
N LYS A 123 13.65 -3.29 -3.96
CA LYS A 123 13.16 -4.19 -5.03
C LYS A 123 13.11 -5.65 -4.59
N LEU A 124 14.11 -6.14 -3.85
CA LEU A 124 14.12 -7.50 -3.31
C LEU A 124 12.96 -7.71 -2.31
N ILE A 125 12.77 -6.77 -1.38
CA ILE A 125 11.65 -6.83 -0.42
C ILE A 125 10.29 -6.84 -1.14
N VAL A 126 10.15 -6.04 -2.20
CA VAL A 126 8.92 -5.98 -3.00
C VAL A 126 8.72 -7.26 -3.81
N LEU A 127 9.78 -7.88 -4.33
CA LEU A 127 9.71 -9.16 -5.03
C LEU A 127 9.22 -10.30 -4.13
N ASP A 128 9.67 -10.36 -2.88
CA ASP A 128 9.18 -11.36 -1.91
C ASP A 128 7.66 -11.22 -1.70
N ARG A 129 7.15 -9.98 -1.65
CA ARG A 129 5.70 -9.72 -1.56
C ARG A 129 4.96 -10.02 -2.86
N LEU A 130 5.57 -9.78 -4.02
CA LEU A 130 5.00 -10.19 -5.31
C LEU A 130 4.91 -11.69 -5.46
N GLN A 131 5.85 -12.45 -4.90
CA GLN A 131 5.76 -13.91 -4.87
C GLN A 131 4.52 -14.39 -4.10
N GLU A 132 4.22 -13.75 -2.96
CA GLU A 132 2.99 -13.98 -2.20
C GLU A 132 1.72 -13.66 -3.04
N CYS A 133 1.76 -12.58 -3.85
CA CYS A 133 0.69 -12.27 -4.81
C CYS A 133 0.52 -13.37 -5.86
N VAL A 134 1.62 -13.84 -6.48
CA VAL A 134 1.59 -14.89 -7.52
C VAL A 134 0.95 -16.17 -7.00
N GLN A 135 1.20 -16.53 -5.74
CA GLN A 135 0.64 -17.73 -5.12
C GLN A 135 -0.87 -17.61 -4.81
N ARG A 136 -1.37 -16.39 -4.60
CA ARG A 136 -2.75 -16.14 -4.14
C ARG A 136 -3.68 -15.62 -5.23
N ALA A 137 -3.15 -14.89 -6.21
CA ALA A 137 -3.91 -14.26 -7.27
C ALA A 137 -4.17 -15.25 -8.42
N SER A 138 -5.21 -14.96 -9.20
CA SER A 138 -5.46 -15.73 -10.42
C SER A 138 -4.36 -15.46 -11.46
N ARG A 139 -4.07 -16.46 -12.29
CA ARG A 139 -3.13 -16.32 -13.42
C ARG A 139 -3.46 -15.11 -14.30
N ARG A 140 -4.75 -14.91 -14.63
CA ARG A 140 -5.22 -13.77 -15.43
C ARG A 140 -4.87 -12.43 -14.78
N THR A 141 -4.96 -12.33 -13.46
CA THR A 141 -4.58 -11.10 -12.74
C THR A 141 -3.09 -10.83 -12.85
N MET A 142 -2.25 -11.86 -12.75
CA MET A 142 -0.79 -11.70 -12.82
C MET A 142 -0.30 -11.43 -14.24
N GLU A 143 -1.00 -11.92 -15.26
CA GLU A 143 -0.68 -11.68 -16.68
C GLU A 143 -0.60 -10.18 -17.01
N GLU A 144 -1.44 -9.34 -16.38
CA GLU A 144 -1.41 -7.89 -16.55
C GLU A 144 -0.10 -7.24 -16.08
N PHE A 145 0.62 -7.88 -15.15
CA PHE A 145 1.83 -7.33 -14.54
C PHE A 145 3.13 -7.97 -15.05
N VAL A 146 3.05 -8.94 -15.98
CA VAL A 146 4.22 -9.71 -16.45
C VAL A 146 5.31 -8.80 -17.04
N ILE A 147 4.92 -7.78 -17.81
CA ILE A 147 5.88 -6.86 -18.43
C ILE A 147 6.62 -6.04 -17.37
N ASP A 148 5.91 -5.56 -16.35
CA ASP A 148 6.50 -4.82 -15.23
C ASP A 148 7.44 -5.70 -14.41
N LEU A 149 7.05 -6.95 -14.14
CA LEU A 149 7.88 -7.92 -13.44
C LEU A 149 9.17 -8.23 -14.22
N LEU A 150 9.07 -8.46 -15.53
CA LEU A 150 10.22 -8.69 -16.39
C LEU A 150 11.14 -7.46 -16.46
N ARG A 151 10.57 -6.26 -16.48
CA ARG A 151 11.34 -5.01 -16.47
C ARG A 151 12.12 -4.86 -15.16
N GLY A 152 11.44 -4.96 -14.02
CA GLY A 152 12.07 -4.80 -12.71
C GLY A 152 13.15 -5.85 -12.41
N THR A 153 12.92 -7.11 -12.80
CA THR A 153 13.90 -8.19 -12.61
C THR A 153 15.12 -8.08 -13.52
N LYS A 154 14.97 -7.57 -14.75
CA LYS A 154 16.11 -7.30 -15.65
C LYS A 154 17.08 -6.29 -15.06
N GLU A 155 16.58 -5.24 -14.40
CA GLU A 155 17.43 -4.24 -13.75
C GLU A 155 18.24 -4.84 -12.60
N LEU A 156 17.61 -5.69 -11.79
CA LEU A 156 18.29 -6.40 -10.70
C LEU A 156 19.37 -7.36 -11.22
N HIS A 157 19.08 -8.10 -12.29
CA HIS A 157 20.05 -9.02 -12.88
C HIS A 157 21.27 -8.30 -13.48
N ARG A 158 21.10 -7.08 -14.01
CA ARG A 158 22.24 -6.24 -14.41
C ARG A 158 23.11 -5.87 -13.21
N PHE A 159 22.49 -5.53 -12.08
CA PHE A 159 23.20 -5.21 -10.85
C PHE A 159 23.97 -6.39 -10.25
N SER A 160 23.39 -7.59 -10.25
CA SER A 160 24.09 -8.79 -9.76
C SER A 160 25.32 -9.11 -10.62
N ARG A 161 25.23 -8.91 -11.95
CA ARG A 161 26.37 -9.09 -12.86
C ARG A 161 27.49 -8.08 -12.64
N THR A 162 27.19 -6.80 -12.42
CA THR A 162 28.23 -5.80 -12.13
C THR A 162 28.94 -6.09 -10.81
N ARG A 163 28.23 -6.55 -9.77
CA ARG A 163 28.86 -6.98 -8.51
C ARG A 163 29.79 -8.19 -8.66
N GLN A 164 29.41 -9.18 -9.45
CA GLN A 164 30.27 -10.34 -9.72
C GLN A 164 31.52 -9.94 -10.51
N GLN A 165 31.39 -9.02 -11.48
CA GLN A 165 32.54 -8.54 -12.27
C GLN A 165 33.51 -7.66 -11.48
N SER A 166 33.03 -6.91 -10.49
CA SER A 166 33.92 -6.15 -9.58
C SER A 166 34.65 -7.07 -8.60
N ALA A 167 33.97 -8.09 -8.06
CA ALA A 167 34.57 -9.02 -7.11
C ALA A 167 35.58 -10.00 -7.74
N SER A 168 35.55 -10.22 -9.06
CA SER A 168 36.57 -11.01 -9.78
C SER A 168 37.77 -10.19 -10.27
N LYS A 169 37.78 -8.86 -10.05
CA LYS A 169 38.89 -7.96 -10.42
C LYS A 169 39.74 -7.51 -9.23
N GLU A 170 39.33 -7.87 -8.00
CA GLU A 170 40.11 -7.77 -6.77
C GLU A 170 40.72 -9.13 -6.43
#